data_AF-A0A1Q3M677-F1
#
_entry.id   AF-A0A1Q3M677-F1
#
_cell.length_a   1.000
_cell.length_b   1.000
_cell.length_c   1.000
_cell.angle_alpha   90.00
_cell.angle_beta   90.00
_cell.angle_gamma   90.00
#
_symmetry.space_group_name_H-M   'P 1'
#
loop_
_entity.id
_entity.type
_entity.pdbx_description
1 polymer ?
#
loop_
_entity_poly.entity_id
_entity_poly.type
_entity_poly.pdbx_seq_one_letter_code
_entity_poly.pdbx_strand_id
1 'polypeptide(L)'
;MKNNPFEELSITIKPKALFQAYSYEANQVEVEKRIEVLTKIIYAGYNLNEVVNEYLQGKDALTDKLRKSEIIDSFNLYTRTILDKAIENGSYSPKAENLIKIFYDENEPKKLQDAINAFVIAIKERFSIKGLIIAYFENSPNYLSLSSTIGINLEEDITKELQEKDQKENSQPLWKYVELYSWFKKVLIPDIQNNNVRYWLPSLEMPATQIANVFIKKYLPIEDHELLKANAELRKERLYELAEKIIRVLWLNEPLFEEPIYLVRCNYTEKSASELEYLYEKNIVSICIQDEQTEDQDYFDALINGNNPPYNNKLPYIQRFVSLVDLVKEQDVIVIASFLGKNPKIGLIKKGTKMFCREGNEFKLYCLDMKSVYCTPNWGEQFESIDLRTYPILKSIIPQQVTISAVNQRKNAIYGIYYGAKYPLDISLMTDSAIEVMCTEWLRSRFANEKYQICYQIIRTGGNFADVDILGANNQSRIVAAQVSNTVDINLVSKKIDKLKSFTSDEKIMFSNVNRPDLEKVDDCLNIFIGDVWNDFYSDSYYKVMLERLVAQ
;
A
#
# COMPACT_ATOMS: atom_id res chain seq x y z
N MET A 1 -25.14 -8.87 -0.09
CA MET A 1 -25.87 -8.55 -1.34
C MET A 1 -24.82 -8.44 -2.43
N LYS A 2 -25.07 -8.96 -3.63
CA LYS A 2 -24.18 -8.71 -4.77
C LYS A 2 -24.47 -7.29 -5.26
N ASN A 3 -23.44 -6.46 -5.31
CA ASN A 3 -23.55 -5.06 -5.73
C ASN A 3 -23.91 -5.01 -7.22
N ASN A 4 -25.09 -4.48 -7.54
CA ASN A 4 -25.57 -4.32 -8.92
C ASN A 4 -25.17 -2.92 -9.42
N PRO A 5 -24.27 -2.79 -10.42
CA PRO A 5 -23.82 -1.48 -10.89
C PRO A 5 -24.94 -0.62 -11.45
N PHE A 6 -26.03 -1.23 -11.94
CA PHE A 6 -27.14 -0.47 -12.50
C PHE A 6 -27.92 0.30 -11.43
N GLU A 7 -28.05 -0.27 -10.23
CA GLU A 7 -28.74 0.38 -9.10
C GLU A 7 -27.82 1.39 -8.42
N GLU A 8 -26.58 0.99 -8.10
CA GLU A 8 -25.64 1.85 -7.37
C GLU A 8 -25.22 3.09 -8.17
N LEU A 9 -25.04 2.95 -9.48
CA LEU A 9 -24.67 4.06 -10.36
C LEU A 9 -25.91 4.77 -10.95
N SER A 10 -27.12 4.42 -10.49
CA SER A 10 -28.38 5.00 -10.98
C SER A 10 -28.52 4.96 -12.51
N ILE A 11 -28.10 3.86 -13.14
CA ILE A 11 -28.13 3.68 -14.60
C ILE A 11 -29.57 3.33 -15.02
N THR A 12 -30.19 4.25 -15.77
CA THR A 12 -31.56 4.07 -16.28
C THR A 12 -31.64 3.23 -17.56
N ILE A 13 -30.51 3.02 -18.24
CA ILE A 13 -30.42 2.24 -19.47
C ILE A 13 -30.52 0.75 -19.15
N LYS A 14 -31.44 0.04 -19.82
CA LYS A 14 -31.63 -1.40 -19.62
C LYS A 14 -30.37 -2.18 -20.00
N PRO A 15 -29.94 -3.20 -19.22
CA PRO A 15 -28.76 -4.01 -19.52
C PRO A 15 -28.76 -4.59 -20.95
N LYS A 16 -29.93 -4.99 -21.45
CA LYS A 16 -30.10 -5.52 -22.81
C LYS A 16 -29.72 -4.51 -23.89
N ALA A 17 -29.97 -3.21 -23.69
CA ALA A 17 -29.56 -2.16 -24.62
C ALA A 17 -28.03 -2.02 -24.68
N LEU A 18 -27.32 -2.30 -23.58
CA LEU A 18 -25.86 -2.25 -23.53
C LEU A 18 -25.24 -3.51 -24.14
N PHE A 19 -25.74 -4.70 -23.79
CA PHE A 19 -25.09 -5.96 -24.15
C PHE A 19 -25.59 -6.59 -25.45
N GLN A 20 -26.71 -6.15 -26.02
CA GLN A 20 -27.25 -6.67 -27.29
C GLN A 20 -27.55 -5.50 -28.22
N ALA A 21 -26.51 -5.03 -28.93
CA ALA A 21 -26.50 -3.80 -29.71
C ALA A 21 -27.54 -3.75 -30.85
N TYR A 22 -28.05 -4.90 -31.28
CA TYR A 22 -29.06 -5.04 -32.33
C TYR A 22 -30.49 -5.27 -31.80
N SER A 23 -30.68 -5.18 -30.48
CA SER A 23 -32.00 -5.31 -29.85
C SER A 23 -32.87 -4.07 -30.06
N TYR A 24 -34.19 -4.22 -29.93
CA TYR A 24 -35.12 -3.08 -29.93
C TYR A 24 -34.76 -2.05 -28.87
N GLU A 25 -34.37 -2.51 -27.67
CA GLU A 25 -33.94 -1.64 -26.57
C GLU A 25 -32.66 -0.87 -26.91
N ALA A 26 -31.71 -1.47 -27.62
CA ALA A 26 -30.49 -0.81 -28.06
C ALA A 26 -30.74 0.25 -29.14
N ASN A 27 -31.73 0.05 -30.02
CA ASN A 27 -32.09 1.03 -31.05
C ASN A 27 -32.70 2.32 -30.49
N GLN A 28 -33.13 2.33 -29.22
CA GLN A 28 -33.62 3.52 -28.53
C GLN A 28 -32.49 4.34 -27.88
N VAL A 29 -31.24 3.87 -27.95
CA VAL A 29 -30.08 4.49 -27.29
C VAL A 29 -28.93 4.59 -28.28
N GLU A 30 -28.41 5.80 -28.46
CA GLU A 30 -27.24 6.04 -29.31
C GLU A 30 -26.04 5.18 -28.86
N VAL A 31 -25.25 4.70 -29.82
CA VAL A 31 -24.07 3.86 -29.56
C VAL A 31 -23.11 4.58 -28.61
N GLU A 32 -22.89 5.88 -28.82
CA GLU A 32 -22.02 6.70 -27.97
C GLU A 32 -22.51 6.71 -26.52
N LYS A 33 -23.82 6.85 -26.30
CA LYS A 33 -24.37 6.86 -24.94
C LYS A 33 -24.22 5.51 -24.23
N ARG A 34 -24.29 4.40 -24.98
CA ARG A 34 -24.04 3.06 -24.46
C ARG A 34 -22.57 2.89 -24.06
N ILE A 35 -21.65 3.37 -24.88
CA ILE A 35 -20.22 3.41 -24.59
C ILE A 35 -19.96 4.19 -23.31
N GLU A 36 -20.51 5.41 -23.17
CA GLU A 36 -20.34 6.23 -21.96
C GLU A 36 -20.82 5.52 -20.68
N VAL A 37 -21.96 4.83 -20.73
CA VAL A 37 -22.47 4.08 -19.57
C VAL A 37 -21.58 2.90 -19.21
N LEU A 38 -21.07 2.18 -20.21
CA LEU A 38 -20.10 1.10 -19.96
C LEU A 38 -18.77 1.66 -19.40
N THR A 39 -18.32 2.83 -19.85
CA THR A 39 -17.17 3.54 -19.28
C THR A 39 -17.38 3.85 -17.80
N LYS A 40 -18.56 4.37 -17.42
CA LYS A 40 -18.90 4.63 -16.00
C LYS A 40 -18.80 3.38 -15.13
N ILE A 41 -19.33 2.26 -15.63
CA ILE A 41 -19.25 0.96 -14.91
C ILE A 41 -17.78 0.58 -14.68
N ILE A 42 -16.92 0.70 -15.71
CA ILE A 42 -15.49 0.36 -15.61
C ILE A 42 -14.78 1.27 -14.60
N TYR A 43 -14.99 2.58 -14.65
CA TYR A 43 -14.33 3.53 -13.74
C TYR A 43 -14.85 3.46 -12.31
N ALA A 44 -16.11 3.05 -12.09
CA ALA A 44 -16.63 2.74 -10.77
C ALA A 44 -16.03 1.46 -10.14
N GLY A 45 -15.12 0.77 -10.84
CA GLY A 45 -14.39 -0.39 -10.32
C GLY A 45 -15.04 -1.74 -10.57
N TYR A 46 -16.13 -1.79 -11.36
CA TYR A 46 -16.82 -3.04 -11.68
C TYR A 46 -16.09 -3.85 -12.75
N ASN A 47 -15.94 -5.16 -12.52
CA ASN A 47 -15.42 -6.07 -13.53
C ASN A 47 -16.49 -6.36 -14.59
N LEU A 48 -16.29 -5.85 -15.81
CA LEU A 48 -17.28 -5.97 -16.87
C LEU A 48 -17.63 -7.43 -17.23
N ASN A 49 -16.70 -8.37 -17.05
CA ASN A 49 -16.98 -9.79 -17.25
C ASN A 49 -17.98 -10.33 -16.22
N GLU A 50 -17.85 -9.90 -14.97
CA GLU A 50 -18.80 -10.27 -13.91
C GLU A 50 -20.17 -9.66 -14.17
N VAL A 51 -20.23 -8.38 -14.56
CA VAL A 51 -21.49 -7.71 -14.91
C VAL A 51 -22.22 -8.42 -16.06
N VAL A 52 -21.49 -8.82 -17.11
CA VAL A 52 -22.06 -9.56 -18.24
C VAL A 52 -22.51 -10.97 -17.80
N ASN A 53 -21.73 -11.64 -16.95
CA ASN A 53 -22.11 -12.96 -16.42
C ASN A 53 -23.39 -12.89 -15.57
N GLU A 54 -23.54 -11.85 -14.75
CA GLU A 54 -24.74 -11.62 -13.96
C GLU A 54 -25.97 -11.32 -14.83
N TYR A 55 -25.79 -10.53 -15.89
CA TYR A 55 -26.83 -10.33 -16.90
C TYR A 55 -27.26 -11.66 -17.56
N LEU A 56 -26.32 -12.53 -17.92
CA LEU A 56 -26.61 -13.85 -18.48
C LEU A 56 -27.30 -14.78 -17.47
N GLN A 57 -26.89 -14.74 -16.20
CA GLN A 57 -27.50 -15.51 -15.11
C GLN A 57 -28.95 -15.09 -14.89
N GLY A 58 -29.24 -13.79 -14.80
CA GLY A 58 -30.60 -13.27 -14.63
C GLY A 58 -31.55 -13.56 -15.81
N LYS A 59 -31.06 -14.22 -16.86
CA LYS A 59 -31.81 -14.65 -18.05
C LYS A 59 -31.75 -16.16 -18.29
N ASP A 60 -31.22 -16.94 -17.34
CA ASP A 60 -30.99 -18.38 -17.48
C ASP A 60 -30.19 -18.74 -18.77
N ALA A 61 -29.30 -17.84 -19.21
CA ALA A 61 -28.68 -17.86 -20.53
C ALA A 61 -27.15 -18.06 -20.47
N LEU A 62 -26.62 -18.60 -19.37
CA LEU A 62 -25.19 -18.82 -19.19
C LEU A 62 -24.54 -19.73 -20.25
N THR A 63 -25.30 -20.62 -20.87
CA THR A 63 -24.82 -21.55 -21.92
C THR A 63 -25.35 -21.20 -23.31
N ASP A 64 -26.13 -20.12 -23.44
CA ASP A 64 -26.72 -19.68 -24.71
C ASP A 64 -25.63 -19.13 -25.64
N LYS A 65 -25.28 -19.92 -26.67
CA LYS A 65 -24.26 -19.56 -27.65
C LYS A 65 -24.68 -18.37 -28.50
N LEU A 66 -25.95 -18.27 -28.87
CA LEU A 66 -26.45 -17.23 -29.76
C LEU A 66 -26.42 -15.89 -29.04
N ARG A 67 -26.95 -15.85 -27.81
CA ARG A 67 -26.89 -14.65 -26.96
C ARG A 67 -25.46 -14.24 -26.63
N LYS A 68 -24.54 -15.17 -26.40
CA LYS A 68 -23.11 -14.83 -26.23
C LYS A 68 -22.49 -14.23 -27.49
N SER A 69 -22.84 -14.75 -28.66
CA SER A 69 -22.40 -14.18 -29.95
C SER A 69 -22.87 -12.74 -30.10
N GLU A 70 -24.14 -12.46 -29.82
CA GLU A 70 -24.68 -11.10 -29.87
C GLU A 70 -23.93 -10.13 -28.93
N ILE A 71 -23.55 -10.61 -27.74
CA ILE A 71 -22.77 -9.80 -26.79
C ILE A 71 -21.35 -9.55 -27.30
N ILE A 72 -20.71 -10.56 -27.87
CA ILE A 72 -19.40 -10.42 -28.54
C ILE A 72 -19.48 -9.37 -29.64
N ASP A 73 -20.47 -9.48 -30.53
CA ASP A 73 -20.66 -8.55 -31.64
C ASP A 73 -20.92 -7.13 -31.15
N SER A 74 -21.63 -6.98 -30.03
CA SER A 74 -21.87 -5.69 -29.39
C SER A 74 -20.57 -5.03 -28.91
N PHE A 75 -19.72 -5.76 -28.20
CA PHE A 75 -18.42 -5.24 -27.74
C PHE A 75 -17.47 -4.95 -28.91
N ASN A 76 -17.50 -5.78 -29.95
CA ASN A 76 -16.72 -5.55 -31.16
C ASN A 76 -17.17 -4.28 -31.89
N LEU A 77 -18.48 -4.06 -32.03
CA LEU A 77 -19.06 -2.83 -32.58
C LEU A 77 -18.62 -1.58 -31.80
N TYR A 78 -18.71 -1.63 -30.47
CA TYR A 78 -18.31 -0.50 -29.63
C TYR A 78 -16.81 -0.22 -29.71
N THR A 79 -15.99 -1.28 -29.77
CA THR A 79 -14.54 -1.15 -29.95
C THR A 79 -14.22 -0.50 -31.29
N ARG A 80 -14.80 -0.97 -32.40
CA ARG A 80 -14.67 -0.32 -33.72
C ARG A 80 -15.04 1.14 -33.69
N THR A 81 -16.19 1.48 -33.11
CA THR A 81 -16.65 2.88 -33.00
C THR A 81 -15.63 3.79 -32.30
N ILE A 82 -14.92 3.25 -31.30
CA ILE A 82 -13.84 3.98 -30.60
C ILE A 82 -12.60 4.09 -31.49
N LEU A 83 -12.20 3.01 -32.15
CA LEU A 83 -11.01 2.96 -33.01
C LEU A 83 -11.17 3.84 -34.26
N ASP A 84 -12.33 3.85 -34.90
CA ASP A 84 -12.64 4.70 -36.06
C ASP A 84 -12.38 6.19 -35.73
N LYS A 85 -12.86 6.65 -34.56
CA LYS A 85 -12.59 8.01 -34.07
C LYS A 85 -11.11 8.27 -33.81
N ALA A 86 -10.36 7.27 -33.33
CA ALA A 86 -8.92 7.40 -33.11
C ALA A 86 -8.16 7.51 -34.44
N ILE A 87 -8.57 6.75 -35.46
CA ILE A 87 -8.02 6.80 -36.82
C ILE A 87 -8.30 8.17 -37.46
N GLU A 88 -9.52 8.68 -37.34
CA GLU A 88 -9.91 10.01 -37.87
C GLU A 88 -9.05 11.13 -37.27
N ASN A 89 -8.69 11.03 -35.98
CA ASN A 89 -7.86 12.01 -35.29
C ASN A 89 -6.35 11.91 -35.63
N GLY A 90 -5.92 10.85 -36.32
CA GLY A 90 -4.54 10.70 -36.81
C GLY A 90 -3.45 10.50 -35.74
N SER A 91 -3.82 10.27 -34.49
CA SER A 91 -2.88 10.02 -33.39
C SER A 91 -3.44 8.96 -32.43
N TYR A 92 -2.74 7.83 -32.30
CA TYR A 92 -3.14 6.72 -31.45
C TYR A 92 -1.92 6.04 -30.82
N SER A 93 -2.10 5.47 -29.62
CA SER A 93 -1.03 4.80 -28.88
C SER A 93 -0.65 3.46 -29.52
N PRO A 94 0.52 2.87 -29.18
CA PRO A 94 0.88 1.51 -29.63
C PRO A 94 -0.15 0.44 -29.26
N LYS A 95 -0.89 0.63 -28.16
CA LYS A 95 -1.97 -0.28 -27.76
C LYS A 95 -3.17 -0.16 -28.67
N ALA A 96 -3.57 1.08 -29.02
CA ALA A 96 -4.63 1.34 -29.97
C ALA A 96 -4.23 0.87 -31.38
N GLU A 97 -2.97 1.03 -31.80
CA GLU A 97 -2.44 0.50 -33.06
C GLU A 97 -2.57 -1.03 -33.13
N ASN A 98 -2.19 -1.73 -32.06
CA ASN A 98 -2.36 -3.18 -31.99
C ASN A 98 -3.83 -3.60 -32.06
N LEU A 99 -4.74 -2.86 -31.41
CA LEU A 99 -6.18 -3.11 -31.53
C LEU A 99 -6.69 -2.85 -32.95
N ILE A 100 -6.24 -1.80 -33.62
CA ILE A 100 -6.58 -1.53 -35.03
C ILE A 100 -6.16 -2.72 -35.89
N LYS A 101 -4.92 -3.21 -35.74
CA LYS A 101 -4.45 -4.40 -36.47
C LYS A 101 -5.34 -5.63 -36.23
N ILE A 102 -5.73 -5.89 -34.98
CA ILE A 102 -6.62 -7.01 -34.64
C ILE A 102 -7.98 -6.87 -35.33
N PHE A 103 -8.58 -5.69 -35.30
CA PHE A 103 -9.96 -5.45 -35.77
C PHE A 103 -10.10 -5.25 -37.28
N TYR A 104 -9.04 -4.79 -37.97
CA TYR A 104 -9.06 -4.48 -39.41
C TYR A 104 -8.18 -5.42 -40.25
N ASP A 105 -7.13 -6.03 -39.69
CA ASP A 105 -6.18 -6.85 -40.48
C ASP A 105 -6.22 -8.35 -40.17
N GLU A 106 -6.41 -8.75 -38.91
CA GLU A 106 -6.22 -10.16 -38.50
C GLU A 106 -7.53 -10.95 -38.37
N ASN A 107 -8.44 -10.52 -37.49
CA ASN A 107 -9.83 -10.98 -37.32
C ASN A 107 -10.32 -10.52 -35.93
N GLU A 108 -11.59 -10.11 -35.83
CA GLU A 108 -12.16 -9.67 -34.56
C GLU A 108 -12.18 -10.78 -33.49
N PRO A 109 -12.14 -10.40 -32.20
CA PRO A 109 -12.28 -11.34 -31.09
C PRO A 109 -13.56 -12.18 -31.20
N LYS A 110 -13.41 -13.51 -31.11
CA LYS A 110 -14.54 -14.49 -31.14
C LYS A 110 -14.90 -15.04 -29.77
N LYS A 111 -14.10 -14.76 -28.73
CA LYS A 111 -14.39 -15.14 -27.35
C LYS A 111 -14.86 -13.91 -26.60
N LEU A 112 -15.88 -14.09 -25.75
CA LEU A 112 -16.48 -13.03 -24.96
C LEU A 112 -15.45 -12.28 -24.09
N GLN A 113 -14.58 -13.02 -23.42
CA GLN A 113 -13.52 -12.44 -22.59
C GLN A 113 -12.57 -11.56 -23.43
N ASP A 114 -12.17 -12.02 -24.62
CA ASP A 114 -11.24 -11.31 -25.48
C ASP A 114 -11.90 -10.03 -26.04
N ALA A 115 -13.18 -10.09 -26.41
CA ALA A 115 -13.96 -8.93 -26.86
C ALA A 115 -14.14 -7.89 -25.74
N ILE A 116 -14.45 -8.32 -24.52
CA ILE A 116 -14.55 -7.44 -23.34
C ILE A 116 -13.19 -6.82 -23.03
N ASN A 117 -12.10 -7.59 -23.06
CA ASN A 117 -10.75 -7.09 -22.82
C ASN A 117 -10.34 -6.04 -23.86
N ALA A 118 -10.59 -6.30 -25.15
CA ALA A 118 -10.32 -5.35 -26.23
C ALA A 118 -11.11 -4.05 -26.04
N PHE A 119 -12.39 -4.15 -25.71
CA PHE A 119 -13.24 -2.99 -25.40
C PHE A 119 -12.70 -2.19 -24.21
N VAL A 120 -12.35 -2.84 -23.11
CA VAL A 120 -11.79 -2.17 -21.92
C VAL A 120 -10.49 -1.44 -22.25
N ILE A 121 -9.62 -2.02 -23.08
CA ILE A 121 -8.40 -1.35 -23.55
C ILE A 121 -8.78 -0.10 -24.36
N ALA A 122 -9.67 -0.22 -25.35
CA ALA A 122 -10.10 0.90 -26.18
C ALA A 122 -10.72 2.06 -25.36
N ILE A 123 -11.52 1.72 -24.34
CA ILE A 123 -12.11 2.69 -23.40
C ILE A 123 -11.02 3.43 -22.61
N LYS A 124 -10.04 2.70 -22.06
CA LYS A 124 -8.95 3.30 -21.29
C LYS A 124 -8.06 4.22 -22.12
N GLU A 125 -7.94 3.97 -23.42
CA GLU A 125 -7.25 4.85 -24.35
C GLU A 125 -8.08 6.12 -24.64
N ARG A 126 -9.37 5.96 -25.00
CA ARG A 126 -10.24 7.09 -25.37
C ARG A 126 -10.60 8.00 -24.20
N PHE A 127 -10.92 7.42 -23.05
CA PHE A 127 -11.39 8.12 -21.86
C PHE A 127 -10.32 8.10 -20.75
N SER A 128 -9.05 8.29 -21.12
CA SER A 128 -7.94 8.21 -20.16
C SER A 128 -8.00 9.32 -19.09
N ILE A 129 -7.53 9.01 -17.88
CA ILE A 129 -7.40 10.01 -16.80
C ILE A 129 -6.38 11.08 -17.21
N LYS A 130 -5.29 10.71 -17.88
CA LYS A 130 -4.35 11.66 -18.48
C LYS A 130 -5.05 12.61 -19.45
N GLY A 131 -5.93 12.11 -20.32
CA GLY A 131 -6.75 12.93 -21.22
C GLY A 131 -7.67 13.90 -20.46
N LEU A 132 -8.32 13.44 -19.39
CA LEU A 132 -9.14 14.29 -18.50
C LEU A 132 -8.31 15.41 -17.86
N ILE A 133 -7.12 15.09 -17.35
CA ILE A 133 -6.18 16.03 -16.73
C ILE A 133 -5.75 17.09 -17.73
N ILE A 134 -5.29 16.68 -18.92
CA ILE A 134 -4.89 17.60 -19.99
C ILE A 134 -6.07 18.50 -20.36
N ALA A 135 -7.26 17.93 -20.57
CA ALA A 135 -8.46 18.70 -20.91
C ALA A 135 -8.82 19.74 -19.83
N TYR A 136 -8.68 19.39 -18.55
CA TYR A 136 -8.93 20.30 -17.43
C TYR A 136 -7.92 21.47 -17.40
N PHE A 137 -6.62 21.16 -17.41
CA PHE A 137 -5.58 22.19 -17.27
C PHE A 137 -5.41 23.06 -18.51
N GLU A 138 -5.74 22.55 -19.70
CA GLU A 138 -5.67 23.27 -20.95
C GLU A 138 -7.00 23.95 -21.33
N ASN A 139 -7.99 23.94 -20.43
CA ASN A 139 -9.32 24.52 -20.64
C ASN A 139 -10.00 24.02 -21.94
N SER A 140 -9.85 22.73 -22.23
CA SER A 140 -10.43 22.10 -23.41
C SER A 140 -11.95 21.99 -23.27
N PRO A 141 -12.74 22.27 -24.33
CA PRO A 141 -14.20 22.10 -24.30
C PRO A 141 -14.61 20.64 -24.04
N ASN A 142 -13.71 19.68 -24.27
CA ASN A 142 -13.96 18.26 -24.05
C ASN A 142 -13.94 17.85 -22.57
N TYR A 143 -13.52 18.73 -21.66
CA TYR A 143 -13.40 18.41 -20.23
C TYR A 143 -14.72 17.91 -19.64
N LEU A 144 -15.82 18.63 -19.86
CA LEU A 144 -17.13 18.27 -19.29
C LEU A 144 -17.63 16.91 -19.80
N SER A 145 -17.40 16.62 -21.08
CA SER A 145 -17.74 15.31 -21.66
C SER A 145 -16.93 14.18 -21.02
N LEU A 146 -15.61 14.35 -20.92
CA LEU A 146 -14.73 13.36 -20.28
C LEU A 146 -15.07 13.18 -18.79
N SER A 147 -15.20 14.28 -18.06
CA SER A 147 -15.54 14.33 -16.63
C SER A 147 -16.84 13.56 -16.36
N SER A 148 -17.89 13.87 -17.11
CA SER A 148 -19.20 13.22 -16.96
C SER A 148 -19.18 11.73 -17.31
N THR A 149 -18.30 11.30 -18.22
CA THR A 149 -18.20 9.91 -18.70
C THR A 149 -17.35 9.05 -17.78
N ILE A 150 -16.23 9.58 -17.32
CA ILE A 150 -15.32 8.91 -16.38
C ILE A 150 -15.94 8.90 -14.97
N GLY A 151 -16.78 9.89 -14.64
CA GLY A 151 -17.34 10.06 -13.30
C GLY A 151 -16.37 10.77 -12.35
N ILE A 152 -15.46 11.58 -12.89
CA ILE A 152 -14.49 12.36 -12.10
C ILE A 152 -14.65 13.82 -12.47
N ASN A 153 -15.15 14.62 -11.54
CA ASN A 153 -15.19 16.07 -11.66
C ASN A 153 -14.15 16.71 -10.72
N LEU A 154 -13.15 17.37 -11.31
CA LEU A 154 -12.07 18.05 -10.59
C LEU A 154 -12.51 19.41 -10.03
N GLU A 155 -13.62 19.96 -10.53
CA GLU A 155 -14.25 21.18 -10.01
C GLU A 155 -15.10 20.91 -8.76
N GLU A 156 -15.57 19.67 -8.59
CA GLU A 156 -16.39 19.25 -7.46
C GLU A 156 -15.60 19.17 -6.15
N ASP A 157 -16.27 19.54 -5.05
CA ASP A 157 -15.72 19.43 -3.70
C ASP A 157 -16.09 18.09 -3.06
N ILE A 158 -15.11 17.18 -3.04
CA ILE A 158 -15.24 15.83 -2.47
C ILE A 158 -14.78 15.76 -1.00
N THR A 159 -14.53 16.90 -0.34
CA THR A 159 -13.97 16.94 1.03
C THR A 159 -14.77 16.09 2.02
N LYS A 160 -16.10 16.13 1.96
CA LYS A 160 -16.97 15.37 2.87
C LYS A 160 -16.82 13.86 2.67
N GLU A 161 -16.80 13.41 1.42
CA GLU A 161 -16.64 12.00 1.06
C GLU A 161 -15.29 11.46 1.54
N LEU A 162 -14.24 12.27 1.39
CA LEU A 162 -12.90 11.93 1.87
C LEU A 162 -12.82 11.91 3.41
N GLN A 163 -13.55 12.78 4.12
CA GLN A 163 -13.62 12.74 5.59
C GLN A 163 -14.28 11.45 6.08
N GLU A 164 -15.35 11.03 5.43
CA GLU A 164 -16.03 9.76 5.73
C GLU A 164 -15.11 8.57 5.42
N LYS A 165 -14.34 8.63 4.32
CA LYS A 165 -13.33 7.63 3.97
C LYS A 165 -12.22 7.53 5.02
N ASP A 166 -11.66 8.67 5.44
CA ASP A 166 -10.62 8.73 6.47
C ASP A 166 -11.08 8.08 7.79
N GLN A 167 -12.32 8.36 8.21
CA GLN A 167 -12.91 7.73 9.39
C GLN A 167 -13.11 6.22 9.22
N LYS A 168 -13.64 5.80 8.06
CA LYS A 168 -13.94 4.39 7.78
C LYS A 168 -12.68 3.53 7.68
N GLU A 169 -11.65 4.03 7.02
CA GLU A 169 -10.39 3.29 6.82
C GLU A 169 -9.48 3.34 8.05
N ASN A 170 -9.91 4.05 9.11
CA ASN A 170 -9.06 4.40 10.26
C ASN A 170 -7.70 4.84 9.76
N SER A 171 -7.70 5.75 8.76
CA SER A 171 -6.47 6.17 8.11
C SER A 171 -5.57 6.67 9.22
N GLN A 172 -4.43 5.98 9.39
CA GLN A 172 -3.46 6.30 10.43
C GLN A 172 -3.19 7.82 10.38
N PRO A 173 -2.72 8.46 11.47
CA PRO A 173 -2.55 9.92 11.49
C PRO A 173 -1.76 10.50 10.31
N LEU A 174 -0.97 9.66 9.62
CA LEU A 174 -0.16 9.95 8.45
C LEU A 174 -0.90 10.03 7.10
N TRP A 175 -1.96 9.25 6.93
CA TRP A 175 -2.47 8.88 5.61
C TRP A 175 -3.87 9.43 5.33
N LYS A 176 -4.11 10.69 5.69
CA LYS A 176 -5.40 11.34 5.51
C LYS A 176 -5.65 11.83 4.09
N TYR A 177 -6.67 11.29 3.43
CA TYR A 177 -7.03 11.64 2.06
C TYR A 177 -7.52 13.09 1.93
N VAL A 178 -8.22 13.61 2.95
CA VAL A 178 -8.71 15.01 2.97
C VAL A 178 -7.56 16.00 2.89
N GLU A 179 -6.48 15.72 3.63
CA GLU A 179 -5.34 16.62 3.64
C GLU A 179 -4.59 16.55 2.30
N LEU A 180 -4.47 15.37 1.69
CA LEU A 180 -3.93 15.21 0.33
C LEU A 180 -4.75 15.99 -0.70
N TYR A 181 -6.08 15.94 -0.63
CA TYR A 181 -6.97 16.69 -1.52
C TYR A 181 -6.79 18.21 -1.36
N SER A 182 -6.68 18.71 -0.13
CA SER A 182 -6.37 20.11 0.14
C SER A 182 -5.03 20.52 -0.48
N TRP A 183 -3.99 19.69 -0.34
CA TRP A 183 -2.69 19.94 -0.98
C TRP A 183 -2.77 19.91 -2.50
N PHE A 184 -3.48 18.92 -3.07
CA PHE A 184 -3.72 18.81 -4.52
C PHE A 184 -4.34 20.10 -5.08
N LYS A 185 -5.41 20.61 -4.45
CA LYS A 185 -6.10 21.82 -4.90
C LYS A 185 -5.27 23.10 -4.72
N LYS A 186 -4.58 23.24 -3.59
CA LYS A 186 -3.89 24.49 -3.22
C LYS A 186 -2.47 24.60 -3.75
N VAL A 187 -1.82 23.47 -4.06
CA VAL A 187 -0.40 23.42 -4.42
C VAL A 187 -0.22 22.79 -5.80
N LEU A 188 -0.63 21.54 -5.99
CA LEU A 188 -0.31 20.82 -7.24
C LEU A 188 -1.03 21.41 -8.46
N ILE A 189 -2.31 21.78 -8.34
CA ILE A 189 -3.06 22.42 -9.44
C ILE A 189 -2.34 23.70 -9.91
N PRO A 190 -2.01 24.67 -9.02
CA PRO A 190 -1.21 25.83 -9.41
C PRO A 190 0.15 25.48 -10.02
N ASP A 191 0.81 24.44 -9.52
CA ASP A 191 2.12 24.02 -10.02
C ASP A 191 2.06 23.48 -11.45
N ILE A 192 1.01 22.73 -11.78
CA ILE A 192 0.73 22.27 -13.15
C ILE A 192 0.41 23.45 -14.07
N GLN A 193 -0.49 24.35 -13.63
CA GLN A 193 -0.90 25.52 -14.42
C GLN A 193 0.29 26.43 -14.77
N ASN A 194 1.24 26.58 -13.86
CA ASN A 194 2.41 27.42 -14.05
C ASN A 194 3.64 26.65 -14.55
N ASN A 195 3.52 25.35 -14.79
CA ASN A 195 4.63 24.44 -15.07
C ASN A 195 5.86 24.68 -14.15
N ASN A 196 5.59 24.77 -12.85
CA ASN A 196 6.57 25.11 -11.84
C ASN A 196 6.43 24.16 -10.65
N VAL A 197 7.55 23.73 -10.08
CA VAL A 197 7.57 22.91 -8.86
C VAL A 197 8.05 23.81 -7.74
N ARG A 198 7.21 24.10 -6.75
CA ARG A 198 7.59 25.02 -5.65
C ARG A 198 8.50 24.37 -4.60
N TYR A 199 8.66 23.06 -4.66
CA TYR A 199 9.25 22.24 -3.61
C TYR A 199 10.43 21.40 -4.12
N TRP A 200 11.27 21.99 -4.97
CA TRP A 200 12.58 21.42 -5.34
C TRP A 200 13.41 21.08 -4.09
N LEU A 201 13.34 21.95 -3.08
CA LEU A 201 13.85 21.69 -1.74
C LEU A 201 12.66 21.76 -0.79
N PRO A 202 12.11 20.62 -0.41
CA PRO A 202 11.01 20.58 0.53
C PRO A 202 11.55 20.94 1.91
N SER A 203 11.15 22.11 2.41
CA SER A 203 11.48 22.52 3.76
C SER A 203 10.68 21.69 4.76
N LEU A 204 11.27 21.47 5.94
CA LEU A 204 10.57 20.99 7.15
C LEU A 204 9.35 21.87 7.50
N GLU A 205 9.28 23.07 6.94
CA GLU A 205 8.24 24.08 7.13
C GLU A 205 7.11 24.02 6.09
N MET A 206 7.20 23.14 5.09
CA MET A 206 6.08 23.01 4.16
C MET A 206 4.90 22.36 4.88
N PRO A 207 3.69 22.97 4.87
CA PRO A 207 2.46 22.32 5.34
C PRO A 207 1.98 21.26 4.34
N ALA A 208 2.92 20.55 3.69
CA ALA A 208 2.64 19.42 2.84
C ALA A 208 2.43 18.21 3.76
N THR A 209 1.30 17.54 3.54
CA THR A 209 0.92 16.36 4.29
C THR A 209 1.95 15.26 4.06
N GLN A 210 2.07 14.31 4.98
CA GLN A 210 3.06 13.25 4.82
C GLN A 210 2.86 12.48 3.51
N ILE A 211 1.61 12.25 3.08
CA ILE A 211 1.28 11.67 1.78
C ILE A 211 1.86 12.48 0.62
N ALA A 212 1.70 13.81 0.64
CA ALA A 212 2.21 14.66 -0.43
C ALA A 212 3.73 14.56 -0.54
N ASN A 213 4.44 14.56 0.60
CA ASN A 213 5.91 14.41 0.62
C ASN A 213 6.36 13.09 -0.01
N VAL A 214 5.64 12.00 0.26
CA VAL A 214 5.89 10.70 -0.37
C VAL A 214 5.74 10.78 -1.88
N PHE A 215 4.61 11.31 -2.37
CA PHE A 215 4.37 11.41 -3.81
C PHE A 215 5.38 12.32 -4.52
N ILE A 216 5.79 13.43 -3.89
CA ILE A 216 6.84 14.29 -4.42
C ILE A 216 8.15 13.50 -4.56
N LYS A 217 8.59 12.77 -3.53
CA LYS A 217 9.81 11.93 -3.62
C LYS A 217 9.73 10.89 -4.74
N LYS A 218 8.56 10.29 -4.94
CA LYS A 218 8.35 9.25 -5.95
C LYS A 218 8.35 9.79 -7.37
N TYR A 219 7.63 10.88 -7.63
CA TYR A 219 7.39 11.40 -8.98
C TYR A 219 8.34 12.54 -9.38
N LEU A 220 8.97 13.18 -8.41
CA LEU A 220 9.94 14.28 -8.59
C LEU A 220 11.19 14.00 -7.74
N PRO A 221 11.90 12.88 -7.99
CA PRO A 221 13.07 12.47 -7.22
C PRO A 221 14.20 13.48 -7.36
N ILE A 222 15.02 13.64 -6.32
CA ILE A 222 16.06 14.68 -6.25
C ILE A 222 17.10 14.54 -7.37
N GLU A 223 17.34 13.30 -7.79
CA GLU A 223 18.25 12.93 -8.87
C GLU A 223 17.80 13.52 -10.22
N ASP A 224 16.50 13.75 -10.41
CA ASP A 224 15.92 14.27 -11.65
C ASP A 224 15.77 15.80 -11.62
N HIS A 225 16.01 16.48 -10.49
CA HIS A 225 15.66 17.91 -10.33
C HIS A 225 16.33 18.82 -11.35
N GLU A 226 17.63 18.64 -11.61
CA GLU A 226 18.35 19.47 -12.59
C GLU A 226 17.82 19.25 -14.01
N LEU A 227 17.48 18.00 -14.35
CA LEU A 227 16.87 17.65 -15.63
C LEU A 227 15.49 18.31 -15.78
N LEU A 228 14.65 18.26 -14.74
CA LEU A 228 13.30 18.82 -14.74
C LEU A 228 13.30 20.36 -14.76
N LYS A 229 14.27 21.00 -14.09
CA LYS A 229 14.47 22.46 -14.16
C LYS A 229 14.86 22.89 -15.58
N ALA A 230 15.70 22.11 -16.26
CA ALA A 230 16.16 22.41 -17.62
C ALA A 230 15.12 22.11 -18.71
N ASN A 231 14.19 21.17 -18.49
CA ASN A 231 13.24 20.70 -19.50
C ASN A 231 11.78 20.93 -19.09
N ALA A 232 11.15 21.95 -19.67
CA ALA A 232 9.77 22.34 -19.38
C ALA A 232 8.73 21.29 -19.80
N GLU A 233 8.92 20.62 -20.94
CA GLU A 233 8.00 19.58 -21.43
C GLU A 233 8.04 18.35 -20.52
N LEU A 234 9.25 17.89 -20.18
CA LEU A 234 9.42 16.77 -19.25
C LEU A 234 8.84 17.08 -17.87
N ARG A 235 9.01 18.31 -17.38
CA ARG A 235 8.45 18.74 -16.11
C ARG A 235 6.92 18.70 -16.12
N LYS A 236 6.30 19.19 -17.19
CA LYS A 236 4.84 19.16 -17.36
C LYS A 236 4.32 17.74 -17.41
N GLU A 237 4.99 16.86 -18.16
CA GLU A 237 4.69 15.42 -18.23
C GLU A 237 4.76 14.76 -16.83
N ARG A 238 5.81 15.01 -16.05
CA ARG A 238 5.94 14.49 -14.67
C ARG A 238 4.87 15.00 -13.72
N LEU A 239 4.49 16.28 -13.84
CA LEU A 239 3.42 16.85 -13.05
C LEU A 239 2.05 16.24 -13.40
N TYR A 240 1.81 15.90 -14.67
CA TYR A 240 0.62 15.16 -15.08
C TYR A 240 0.62 13.72 -14.56
N GLU A 241 1.75 13.00 -14.58
CA GLU A 241 1.86 11.67 -13.97
C GLU A 241 1.54 11.69 -12.47
N LEU A 242 2.07 12.69 -11.76
CA LEU A 242 1.80 12.90 -10.34
C LEU A 242 0.31 13.20 -10.09
N ALA A 243 -0.29 14.07 -10.88
CA ALA A 243 -1.72 14.38 -10.79
C ALA A 243 -2.60 13.15 -11.07
N GLU A 244 -2.24 12.34 -12.07
CA GLU A 244 -2.96 11.12 -12.41
C GLU A 244 -2.99 10.16 -11.23
N LYS A 245 -1.85 9.92 -10.55
CA LYS A 245 -1.84 9.05 -9.38
C LYS A 245 -2.71 9.59 -8.25
N ILE A 246 -2.66 10.88 -7.98
CA ILE A 246 -3.48 11.50 -6.92
C ILE A 246 -4.97 11.40 -7.25
N ILE A 247 -5.35 11.65 -8.50
CA ILE A 247 -6.76 11.54 -8.93
C ILE A 247 -7.26 10.10 -8.76
N ARG A 248 -6.45 9.11 -9.13
CA ARG A 248 -6.77 7.70 -8.94
C ARG A 248 -6.98 7.33 -7.47
N VAL A 249 -6.13 7.83 -6.57
CA VAL A 249 -6.24 7.59 -5.13
C VAL A 249 -7.51 8.23 -4.55
N LEU A 250 -7.77 9.49 -4.92
CA LEU A 250 -8.83 10.30 -4.31
C LEU A 250 -10.22 9.96 -4.86
N TRP A 251 -10.37 9.74 -6.17
CA TRP A 251 -11.67 9.47 -6.80
C TRP A 251 -11.93 7.99 -7.10
N LEU A 252 -10.90 7.20 -7.40
CA LEU A 252 -11.06 5.80 -7.83
C LEU A 252 -10.72 4.77 -6.76
N ASN A 253 -10.44 5.22 -5.53
CA ASN A 253 -10.08 4.36 -4.40
C ASN A 253 -8.88 3.43 -4.67
N GLU A 254 -7.99 3.82 -5.59
CA GLU A 254 -6.73 3.10 -5.76
C GLU A 254 -5.84 3.24 -4.51
N PRO A 255 -5.01 2.23 -4.19
CA PRO A 255 -4.14 2.30 -3.03
C PRO A 255 -3.10 3.42 -3.17
N LEU A 256 -2.74 4.03 -2.04
CA LEU A 256 -1.68 5.06 -1.97
C LEU A 256 -0.35 4.55 -2.53
N PHE A 257 -0.01 3.31 -2.19
CA PHE A 257 1.24 2.64 -2.55
C PHE A 257 0.93 1.30 -3.21
N GLU A 258 1.70 0.95 -4.22
CA GLU A 258 1.51 -0.27 -5.02
C GLU A 258 2.74 -1.17 -4.98
N GLU A 259 3.89 -0.60 -4.61
CA GLU A 259 5.17 -1.27 -4.61
C GLU A 259 5.15 -2.43 -3.62
N PRO A 260 5.30 -3.69 -4.08
CA PRO A 260 5.49 -4.80 -3.17
C PRO A 260 6.77 -4.60 -2.38
N ILE A 261 6.78 -5.15 -1.17
CA ILE A 261 7.92 -5.03 -0.25
C ILE A 261 8.54 -6.41 -0.09
N TYR A 262 9.85 -6.50 -0.27
CA TYR A 262 10.61 -7.72 -0.08
C TYR A 262 11.70 -7.52 0.97
N LEU A 263 11.97 -8.56 1.75
CA LEU A 263 13.19 -8.70 2.53
C LEU A 263 14.18 -9.53 1.71
N VAL A 264 15.42 -9.07 1.61
CA VAL A 264 16.55 -9.84 1.04
C VAL A 264 17.72 -9.82 2.01
N ARG A 265 18.27 -11.00 2.31
CA ARG A 265 19.44 -11.15 3.20
C ARG A 265 20.67 -11.55 2.42
N CYS A 266 21.60 -10.62 2.33
CA CYS A 266 22.96 -10.85 1.86
C CYS A 266 23.84 -11.18 3.06
N ASN A 267 23.53 -12.28 3.76
CA ASN A 267 24.28 -12.72 4.95
C ASN A 267 25.22 -13.87 4.59
N TYR A 268 26.16 -13.59 3.69
CA TYR A 268 27.12 -14.58 3.21
C TYR A 268 28.21 -14.88 4.23
N THR A 269 28.65 -16.14 4.22
CA THR A 269 29.74 -16.66 5.04
C THR A 269 30.80 -17.29 4.15
N GLU A 270 31.95 -17.63 4.71
CA GLU A 270 33.03 -18.34 4.01
C GLU A 270 33.53 -17.58 2.77
N LYS A 271 33.65 -18.24 1.61
CA LYS A 271 34.26 -17.69 0.39
C LYS A 271 33.50 -16.46 -0.14
N SER A 272 32.16 -16.45 -0.03
CA SER A 272 31.34 -15.32 -0.49
C SER A 272 31.23 -14.18 0.54
N ALA A 273 31.81 -14.32 1.73
CA ALA A 273 31.87 -13.24 2.71
C ALA A 273 32.71 -12.04 2.22
N SER A 274 33.69 -12.27 1.32
CA SER A 274 34.52 -11.19 0.75
C SER A 274 33.70 -10.15 -0.04
N GLU A 275 32.54 -10.55 -0.56
CA GLU A 275 31.71 -9.69 -1.39
C GLU A 275 30.77 -8.79 -0.57
N LEU A 276 30.65 -9.02 0.74
CA LEU A 276 29.71 -8.28 1.59
C LEU A 276 29.93 -6.76 1.55
N GLU A 277 31.18 -6.31 1.58
CA GLU A 277 31.49 -4.87 1.53
C GLU A 277 31.09 -4.27 0.18
N TYR A 278 31.43 -4.95 -0.92
CA TYR A 278 31.08 -4.52 -2.26
C TYR A 278 29.56 -4.41 -2.44
N LEU A 279 28.81 -5.44 -2.01
CA LEU A 279 27.35 -5.44 -2.11
C LEU A 279 26.73 -4.32 -1.27
N TYR A 280 27.27 -4.10 -0.06
CA TYR A 280 26.81 -3.04 0.83
C TYR A 280 27.06 -1.65 0.25
N GLU A 281 28.28 -1.33 -0.17
CA GLU A 281 28.66 -0.02 -0.72
C GLU A 281 27.91 0.30 -2.02
N LYS A 282 27.69 -0.70 -2.87
CA LYS A 282 27.02 -0.53 -4.16
C LYS A 282 25.51 -0.66 -4.12
N ASN A 283 24.92 -0.88 -2.93
CA ASN A 283 23.47 -1.05 -2.76
C ASN A 283 22.91 -2.22 -3.59
N ILE A 284 23.62 -3.34 -3.60
CA ILE A 284 23.26 -4.54 -4.36
C ILE A 284 22.64 -5.56 -3.41
N VAL A 285 21.53 -6.17 -3.85
CA VAL A 285 20.99 -7.37 -3.22
C VAL A 285 21.23 -8.58 -4.10
N SER A 286 21.45 -9.74 -3.50
CA SER A 286 21.77 -10.94 -4.26
C SER A 286 21.31 -12.22 -3.56
N ILE A 287 21.39 -13.32 -4.31
CA ILE A 287 21.54 -14.67 -3.76
C ILE A 287 22.91 -15.22 -4.17
N CYS A 288 23.46 -16.13 -3.35
CA CYS A 288 24.68 -16.86 -3.63
C CYS A 288 24.35 -18.33 -3.89
N ILE A 289 24.98 -18.89 -4.92
CA ILE A 289 25.03 -20.32 -5.18
C ILE A 289 26.51 -20.70 -5.27
N GLN A 290 26.97 -21.60 -4.41
CA GLN A 290 28.35 -22.10 -4.46
C GLN A 290 28.50 -23.11 -5.59
N ASP A 291 29.70 -23.23 -6.17
CA ASP A 291 29.93 -24.10 -7.33
C ASP A 291 29.69 -25.59 -7.01
N GLU A 292 29.86 -25.98 -5.74
CA GLU A 292 29.57 -27.34 -5.25
C GLU A 292 28.05 -27.64 -5.16
N GLN A 293 27.19 -26.62 -5.19
CA GLN A 293 25.73 -26.75 -5.09
C GLN A 293 25.09 -26.93 -6.48
N THR A 294 25.42 -28.03 -7.16
CA THR A 294 24.94 -28.27 -8.54
C THR A 294 23.41 -28.39 -8.63
N GLU A 295 22.75 -28.96 -7.63
CA GLU A 295 21.27 -29.04 -7.58
C GLU A 295 20.62 -27.65 -7.52
N ASP A 296 21.20 -26.73 -6.75
CA ASP A 296 20.74 -25.34 -6.60
C ASP A 296 20.92 -24.59 -7.92
N GLN A 297 22.06 -24.78 -8.58
CA GLN A 297 22.38 -24.20 -9.88
C GLN A 297 21.43 -24.69 -10.97
N ASP A 298 21.22 -26.01 -11.09
CA ASP A 298 20.29 -26.60 -12.04
C ASP A 298 18.85 -26.11 -11.82
N TYR A 299 18.44 -25.98 -10.56
CA TYR A 299 17.13 -25.46 -10.19
C TYR A 299 16.97 -23.98 -10.57
N PHE A 300 18.00 -23.16 -10.32
CA PHE A 300 18.02 -21.76 -10.72
C PHE A 300 17.94 -21.61 -12.25
N ASP A 301 18.76 -22.35 -12.99
CA ASP A 301 18.82 -22.30 -14.45
C ASP A 301 17.50 -22.78 -15.08
N ALA A 302 16.84 -23.78 -14.49
CA ALA A 302 15.51 -24.20 -14.92
C ALA A 302 14.49 -23.06 -14.77
N LEU A 303 14.43 -22.44 -13.60
CA LEU A 303 13.45 -21.37 -13.30
C LEU A 303 13.68 -20.11 -14.16
N ILE A 304 14.92 -19.63 -14.30
CA ILE A 304 15.21 -18.39 -15.04
C ILE A 304 14.94 -18.53 -16.55
N ASN A 305 15.03 -19.76 -17.08
CA ASN A 305 14.70 -20.10 -18.46
C ASN A 305 13.19 -20.35 -18.67
N GLY A 306 12.35 -20.17 -17.65
CA GLY A 306 10.90 -20.34 -17.74
C GLY A 306 10.42 -21.79 -17.67
N ASN A 307 11.28 -22.72 -17.25
CA ASN A 307 10.85 -24.09 -16.96
C ASN A 307 10.19 -24.15 -15.58
N ASN A 308 9.33 -25.15 -15.37
CA ASN A 308 8.67 -25.42 -14.10
C ASN A 308 9.23 -26.69 -13.45
N PRO A 309 10.43 -26.65 -12.84
CA PRO A 309 10.96 -27.80 -12.11
C PRO A 309 10.06 -28.15 -10.91
N PRO A 310 10.02 -29.42 -10.47
CA PRO A 310 9.27 -29.84 -9.29
C PRO A 310 9.64 -28.99 -8.07
N TYR A 311 8.63 -28.64 -7.26
CA TYR A 311 8.84 -27.82 -6.07
C TYR A 311 9.79 -28.50 -5.09
N ASN A 312 10.83 -27.78 -4.66
CA ASN A 312 11.82 -28.28 -3.71
C ASN A 312 11.76 -27.47 -2.40
N ASN A 313 11.30 -28.12 -1.32
CA ASN A 313 11.16 -27.52 0.01
C ASN A 313 12.49 -26.97 0.59
N LYS A 314 13.64 -27.41 0.06
CA LYS A 314 14.97 -26.95 0.50
C LYS A 314 15.47 -25.71 -0.26
N LEU A 315 14.89 -25.39 -1.42
CA LEU A 315 15.33 -24.29 -2.29
C LEU A 315 14.31 -23.13 -2.43
N PRO A 316 13.47 -22.80 -1.42
CA PRO A 316 12.46 -21.76 -1.58
C PRO A 316 13.06 -20.37 -1.78
N TYR A 317 14.33 -20.15 -1.38
CA TYR A 317 14.99 -18.86 -1.58
C TYR A 317 15.28 -18.59 -3.06
N ILE A 318 15.65 -19.61 -3.85
CA ILE A 318 15.89 -19.50 -5.30
C ILE A 318 14.59 -19.14 -6.01
N GLN A 319 13.52 -19.88 -5.73
CA GLN A 319 12.21 -19.61 -6.32
C GLN A 319 11.72 -18.19 -6.00
N ARG A 320 11.90 -17.75 -4.75
CA ARG A 320 11.51 -16.39 -4.33
C ARG A 320 12.39 -15.32 -4.96
N PHE A 321 13.68 -15.57 -5.19
CA PHE A 321 14.54 -14.65 -5.92
C PHE A 321 14.11 -14.52 -7.39
N VAL A 322 13.87 -15.64 -8.07
CA VAL A 322 13.38 -15.61 -9.46
C VAL A 322 12.03 -14.90 -9.54
N SER A 323 11.13 -15.16 -8.58
CA SER A 323 9.85 -14.43 -8.49
C SER A 323 10.06 -12.92 -8.31
N LEU A 324 11.04 -12.51 -7.51
CA LEU A 324 11.41 -11.09 -7.37
C LEU A 324 11.96 -10.52 -8.69
N VAL A 325 12.84 -11.26 -9.39
CA VAL A 325 13.38 -10.86 -10.69
C VAL A 325 12.27 -10.69 -11.72
N ASP A 326 11.31 -11.63 -11.77
CA ASP A 326 10.16 -11.54 -12.66
C ASP A 326 9.24 -10.37 -12.31
N LEU A 327 9.01 -10.14 -11.01
CA LEU A 327 8.21 -9.01 -10.54
C LEU A 327 8.82 -7.65 -10.92
N VAL A 328 10.15 -7.55 -10.83
CA VAL A 328 10.92 -6.35 -11.22
C VAL A 328 10.82 -6.08 -12.72
N LYS A 329 10.54 -7.07 -13.58
CA LYS A 329 10.27 -6.80 -15.00
C LYS A 329 8.98 -5.98 -15.18
N GLU A 330 8.00 -6.19 -14.29
CA GLU A 330 6.66 -5.65 -14.43
C GLU A 330 6.41 -4.38 -13.60
N GLN A 331 7.08 -4.20 -12.46
CA GLN A 331 6.86 -3.06 -11.56
C GLN A 331 8.04 -2.73 -10.64
N ASP A 332 8.00 -1.55 -10.03
CA ASP A 332 8.94 -1.10 -9.00
C ASP A 332 8.76 -1.93 -7.72
N VAL A 333 9.85 -2.30 -7.04
CA VAL A 333 9.83 -3.13 -5.81
C VAL A 333 10.68 -2.50 -4.70
N ILE A 334 10.11 -2.34 -3.51
CA ILE A 334 10.85 -1.91 -2.31
C ILE A 334 11.54 -3.11 -1.68
N VAL A 335 12.82 -2.99 -1.36
CA VAL A 335 13.61 -4.04 -0.73
C VAL A 335 14.21 -3.56 0.58
N ILE A 336 13.96 -4.32 1.65
CA ILE A 336 14.69 -4.26 2.92
C ILE A 336 15.89 -5.21 2.76
N ALA A 337 17.09 -4.66 2.64
CA ALA A 337 18.33 -5.40 2.47
C ALA A 337 19.07 -5.53 3.81
N SER A 338 19.29 -6.77 4.26
CA SER A 338 20.10 -7.08 5.44
C SER A 338 21.46 -7.62 5.00
N PHE A 339 22.52 -7.16 5.66
CA PHE A 339 23.89 -7.59 5.40
C PHE A 339 24.54 -8.04 6.72
N LEU A 340 25.33 -9.10 6.67
CA LEU A 340 25.96 -9.65 7.87
C LEU A 340 26.92 -8.63 8.48
N GLY A 341 26.73 -8.30 9.76
CA GLY A 341 27.59 -7.36 10.51
C GLY A 341 27.41 -5.88 10.13
N LYS A 342 26.42 -5.53 9.30
CA LYS A 342 26.13 -4.14 8.91
C LYS A 342 24.69 -3.77 9.25
N ASN A 343 24.41 -2.47 9.27
CA ASN A 343 23.03 -1.98 9.37
C ASN A 343 22.25 -2.31 8.09
N PRO A 344 20.94 -2.56 8.17
CA PRO A 344 20.14 -2.78 6.98
C PRO A 344 19.96 -1.49 6.16
N LYS A 345 19.65 -1.67 4.88
CA LYS A 345 19.28 -0.60 3.94
C LYS A 345 17.87 -0.85 3.42
N ILE A 346 17.12 0.21 3.08
CA ILE A 346 15.88 0.08 2.32
C ILE A 346 16.07 0.82 1.01
N GLY A 347 15.81 0.13 -0.10
CA GLY A 347 15.98 0.67 -1.44
C GLY A 347 14.86 0.27 -2.37
N LEU A 348 14.84 0.90 -3.55
CA LEU A 348 13.91 0.59 -4.63
C LEU A 348 14.65 -0.04 -5.79
N ILE A 349 14.18 -1.20 -6.21
CA ILE A 349 14.54 -1.83 -7.48
C ILE A 349 13.53 -1.33 -8.51
N LYS A 350 14.01 -0.58 -9.50
CA LYS A 350 13.16 -0.01 -10.55
C LYS A 350 12.66 -1.09 -11.51
N LYS A 351 11.45 -0.88 -12.04
CA LYS A 351 10.89 -1.67 -13.13
C LYS A 351 11.89 -1.77 -14.28
N GLY A 352 12.12 -2.99 -14.75
CA GLY A 352 13.03 -3.29 -15.86
C GLY A 352 14.50 -3.37 -15.48
N THR A 353 14.87 -3.24 -14.19
CA THR A 353 16.24 -3.54 -13.74
C THR A 353 16.61 -4.97 -14.12
N LYS A 354 17.76 -5.12 -14.80
CA LYS A 354 18.25 -6.43 -15.23
C LYS A 354 19.06 -7.07 -14.10
N MET A 355 18.81 -8.36 -13.88
CA MET A 355 19.67 -9.20 -13.07
C MET A 355 21.04 -9.34 -13.75
N PHE A 356 22.11 -9.27 -12.98
CA PHE A 356 23.46 -9.58 -13.44
C PHE A 356 24.10 -10.65 -12.56
N CYS A 357 25.11 -11.35 -13.11
CA CYS A 357 25.88 -12.35 -12.39
C CYS A 357 27.27 -11.80 -12.07
N ARG A 358 27.77 -12.10 -10.87
CA ARG A 358 29.15 -11.87 -10.47
C ARG A 358 29.75 -13.19 -10.02
N GLU A 359 30.78 -13.63 -10.73
CA GLU A 359 31.51 -14.86 -10.41
C GLU A 359 32.62 -14.54 -9.43
N GLY A 360 32.68 -15.31 -8.33
CA GLY A 360 33.76 -15.30 -7.37
C GLY A 360 34.57 -16.59 -7.42
N ASN A 361 35.56 -16.72 -6.54
CA ASN A 361 36.30 -17.97 -6.44
C ASN A 361 35.41 -19.03 -5.78
N GLU A 362 34.86 -19.92 -6.62
CA GLU A 362 34.04 -21.08 -6.24
C GLU A 362 32.58 -20.74 -5.83
N PHE A 363 32.06 -19.61 -6.30
CA PHE A 363 30.66 -19.23 -6.12
C PHE A 363 30.17 -18.25 -7.19
N LYS A 364 28.85 -18.17 -7.37
CA LYS A 364 28.16 -17.18 -8.20
C LYS A 364 27.16 -16.36 -7.38
N LEU A 365 27.19 -15.04 -7.57
CA LEU A 365 26.21 -14.11 -7.04
C LEU A 365 25.28 -13.64 -8.15
N TYR A 366 23.98 -13.84 -7.95
CA TYR A 366 22.94 -13.29 -8.81
C TYR A 366 22.37 -12.04 -8.17
N CYS A 367 22.52 -10.90 -8.86
CA CYS A 367 22.45 -9.57 -8.27
C CYS A 367 21.36 -8.69 -8.90
N LEU A 368 20.79 -7.80 -8.09
CA LEU A 368 19.91 -6.71 -8.50
C LEU A 368 20.37 -5.40 -7.85
N ASP A 369 20.43 -4.33 -8.64
CA ASP A 369 20.78 -2.99 -8.16
C ASP A 369 19.59 -2.29 -7.51
N MET A 370 19.80 -1.70 -6.33
CA MET A 370 18.87 -0.75 -5.72
C MET A 370 19.26 0.66 -6.13
N LYS A 371 18.40 1.33 -6.91
CA LYS A 371 18.70 2.66 -7.50
C LYS A 371 18.54 3.81 -6.51
N SER A 372 17.49 3.77 -5.69
CA SER A 372 17.14 4.85 -4.76
C SER A 372 17.08 4.28 -3.34
N VAL A 373 18.21 4.33 -2.64
CA VAL A 373 18.30 3.97 -1.22
C VAL A 373 17.95 5.19 -0.40
N TYR A 374 16.66 5.33 -0.09
CA TYR A 374 16.22 6.32 0.88
C TYR A 374 16.23 5.67 2.26
N CYS A 375 17.32 5.89 3.00
CA CYS A 375 17.38 5.61 4.43
C CYS A 375 17.01 6.87 5.24
N THR A 376 16.29 7.83 4.66
CA THR A 376 16.16 9.18 5.25
C THR A 376 15.02 9.20 6.28
N PRO A 377 15.25 9.45 7.58
CA PRO A 377 14.21 9.75 8.57
C PRO A 377 13.50 11.08 8.30
N ASN A 378 14.26 12.04 7.75
CA ASN A 378 13.84 13.41 7.49
C ASN A 378 14.27 13.80 6.07
N TRP A 379 13.44 14.59 5.39
CA TRP A 379 13.78 15.12 4.07
C TRP A 379 15.03 16.02 4.16
N GLY A 380 16.02 15.79 3.29
CA GLY A 380 17.27 16.56 3.27
C GLY A 380 18.42 15.95 4.08
N GLU A 381 18.17 14.93 4.91
CA GLU A 381 19.22 14.19 5.61
C GLU A 381 19.54 12.90 4.85
N GLN A 382 20.73 12.82 4.24
CA GLN A 382 21.23 11.58 3.66
C GLN A 382 21.76 10.68 4.76
N PHE A 383 21.13 9.52 4.94
CA PHE A 383 21.69 8.44 5.75
C PHE A 383 22.14 7.32 4.82
N GLU A 384 23.32 6.76 5.09
CA GLU A 384 23.83 5.62 4.32
C GLU A 384 23.20 4.30 4.74
N SER A 385 22.56 4.24 5.93
CA SER A 385 21.97 3.02 6.49
C SER A 385 20.90 3.32 7.54
N ILE A 386 20.13 2.30 7.91
CA ILE A 386 19.07 2.40 8.92
C ILE A 386 19.57 1.92 10.27
N ASP A 387 19.51 2.79 11.29
CA ASP A 387 19.71 2.36 12.68
C ASP A 387 18.46 1.64 13.21
N LEU A 388 18.56 0.33 13.40
CA LEU A 388 17.46 -0.49 13.95
C LEU A 388 17.07 -0.13 15.39
N ARG A 389 17.85 0.69 16.10
CA ARG A 389 17.45 1.26 17.40
C ARG A 389 16.42 2.37 17.24
N THR A 390 16.47 3.08 16.11
CA THR A 390 15.53 4.14 15.74
C THR A 390 14.29 3.59 15.05
N TYR A 391 14.39 2.41 14.44
CA TYR A 391 13.29 1.73 13.73
C TYR A 391 13.05 0.29 14.21
N PRO A 392 12.56 0.10 15.45
CA PRO A 392 12.30 -1.23 16.00
C PRO A 392 11.35 -2.09 15.16
N ILE A 393 10.49 -1.48 14.36
CA ILE A 393 9.46 -2.13 13.54
C ILE A 393 10.10 -3.01 12.46
N LEU A 394 11.30 -2.63 11.99
CA LEU A 394 12.05 -3.47 11.08
C LEU A 394 12.54 -4.74 11.77
N LYS A 395 12.88 -4.71 13.07
CA LYS A 395 13.25 -5.92 13.81
C LYS A 395 12.08 -6.89 13.98
N SER A 396 10.87 -6.38 14.21
CA SER A 396 9.69 -7.25 14.38
C SER A 396 9.21 -7.86 13.05
N ILE A 397 9.44 -7.17 11.94
CA ILE A 397 8.98 -7.61 10.61
C ILE A 397 9.99 -8.52 9.90
N ILE A 398 11.29 -8.45 10.19
CA ILE A 398 12.32 -9.25 9.51
C ILE A 398 12.27 -10.72 10.00
N PRO A 399 11.70 -11.69 9.26
CA PRO A 399 11.60 -13.10 9.69
C PRO A 399 12.99 -13.71 9.92
N GLN A 400 13.25 -14.27 11.11
CA GLN A 400 14.60 -14.66 11.55
C GLN A 400 15.32 -15.72 10.69
N GLN A 401 14.62 -16.58 9.95
CA GLN A 401 15.24 -17.73 9.25
C GLN A 401 15.07 -17.71 7.72
N VAL A 402 14.77 -16.56 7.13
CA VAL A 402 14.44 -16.49 5.70
C VAL A 402 15.41 -15.60 4.94
N THR A 403 15.95 -16.09 3.82
CA THR A 403 16.84 -15.32 2.94
C THR A 403 16.06 -14.29 2.12
N ILE A 404 14.92 -14.70 1.54
CA ILE A 404 14.04 -13.83 0.75
C ILE A 404 12.59 -14.05 1.15
N SER A 405 11.85 -12.96 1.38
CA SER A 405 10.43 -13.03 1.74
C SER A 405 9.66 -11.80 1.26
N ALA A 406 8.45 -11.99 0.77
CA ALA A 406 7.50 -10.90 0.59
C ALA A 406 6.99 -10.43 1.97
N VAL A 407 7.00 -9.13 2.21
CA VAL A 407 6.58 -8.52 3.47
C VAL A 407 5.16 -7.98 3.30
N ASN A 408 4.21 -8.65 3.94
CA ASN A 408 2.80 -8.28 3.86
C ASN A 408 2.27 -7.50 5.07
N GLN A 409 2.99 -7.55 6.19
CA GLN A 409 2.60 -6.88 7.42
C GLN A 409 3.19 -5.48 7.49
N ARG A 410 2.48 -4.54 8.12
CA ARG A 410 2.96 -3.18 8.44
C ARG A 410 3.52 -2.39 7.23
N LYS A 411 3.03 -2.65 6.02
CA LYS A 411 3.51 -2.01 4.77
C LYS A 411 3.54 -0.49 4.87
N ASN A 412 2.48 0.12 5.41
CA ASN A 412 2.37 1.56 5.61
C ASN A 412 3.52 2.17 6.44
N ALA A 413 3.99 1.46 7.48
CA ALA A 413 5.14 1.92 8.25
C ALA A 413 6.43 1.82 7.45
N ILE A 414 6.61 0.76 6.66
CA ILE A 414 7.78 0.59 5.80
C ILE A 414 7.81 1.64 4.68
N TYR A 415 6.67 1.95 4.06
CA TYR A 415 6.55 3.07 3.13
C TYR A 415 6.93 4.39 3.84
N GLY A 416 6.44 4.61 5.05
CA GLY A 416 6.84 5.77 5.86
C GLY A 416 8.35 5.88 6.06
N ILE A 417 9.02 4.77 6.44
CA ILE A 417 10.48 4.73 6.60
C ILE A 417 11.20 5.01 5.28
N TYR A 418 10.79 4.31 4.21
CA TYR A 418 11.40 4.45 2.89
C TYR A 418 11.27 5.89 2.36
N TYR A 419 10.11 6.49 2.47
CA TYR A 419 9.88 7.85 2.01
C TYR A 419 10.20 8.91 3.06
N GLY A 420 10.81 8.57 4.20
CA GLY A 420 11.21 9.52 5.24
C GLY A 420 10.09 10.37 5.82
N ALA A 421 8.95 9.73 6.04
CA ALA A 421 7.85 10.26 6.80
C ALA A 421 8.05 9.85 8.28
N LYS A 422 8.15 10.85 9.17
CA LYS A 422 8.25 10.59 10.62
C LYS A 422 6.98 9.87 11.08
N TYR A 423 7.16 8.64 11.57
CA TYR A 423 6.07 7.87 12.14
C TYR A 423 5.46 8.65 13.32
N PRO A 424 4.14 8.87 13.35
CA PRO A 424 3.54 9.78 14.31
C PRO A 424 3.55 9.08 15.65
N LEU A 425 3.75 9.85 16.70
CA LEU A 425 3.63 9.33 18.05
C LEU A 425 2.13 9.26 18.38
N ASP A 426 1.50 8.12 18.07
CA ASP A 426 0.08 7.86 18.28
C ASP A 426 -0.16 6.45 18.86
N ILE A 427 -1.04 6.36 19.85
CA ILE A 427 -1.34 5.12 20.57
C ILE A 427 -1.98 4.04 19.68
N SER A 428 -2.74 4.44 18.66
CA SER A 428 -3.40 3.53 17.72
C SER A 428 -2.42 2.68 16.90
N LEU A 429 -1.14 3.06 16.89
CA LEU A 429 -0.09 2.39 16.15
C LEU A 429 0.65 1.33 16.97
N MET A 430 0.47 1.33 18.29
CA MET A 430 1.08 0.35 19.20
C MET A 430 0.48 -1.05 19.00
N THR A 431 1.33 -2.07 19.13
CA THR A 431 0.87 -3.46 19.32
C THR A 431 0.33 -3.65 20.74
N ASP A 432 -0.48 -4.69 20.97
CA ASP A 432 -0.94 -5.04 22.32
C ASP A 432 0.26 -5.29 23.26
N SER A 433 1.32 -5.94 22.75
CA SER A 433 2.57 -6.13 23.50
C SER A 433 3.26 -4.80 23.84
N ALA A 434 3.29 -3.83 22.92
CA ALA A 434 3.84 -2.51 23.20
C ALA A 434 3.01 -1.74 24.24
N ILE A 435 1.68 -1.90 24.22
CA ILE A 435 0.77 -1.32 25.22
C ILE A 435 0.99 -1.96 26.59
N GLU A 436 1.22 -3.28 26.66
CA GLU A 436 1.57 -3.96 27.91
C GLU A 436 2.88 -3.45 28.50
N VAL A 437 3.91 -3.24 27.66
CA VAL A 437 5.17 -2.65 28.09
C VAL A 437 4.95 -1.21 28.58
N MET A 438 4.15 -0.42 27.87
CA MET A 438 3.79 0.93 28.30
C MET A 438 3.12 0.93 29.68
N CYS A 439 2.12 0.08 29.90
CA CYS A 439 1.43 -0.03 31.19
C CYS A 439 2.36 -0.55 32.29
N THR A 440 3.26 -1.48 31.97
CA THR A 440 4.29 -1.97 32.91
C THR A 440 5.18 -0.83 33.37
N GLU A 441 5.70 -0.04 32.43
CA GLU A 441 6.58 1.08 32.75
C GLU A 441 5.82 2.20 33.47
N TRP A 442 4.52 2.38 33.21
CA TRP A 442 3.69 3.34 33.96
C TRP A 442 3.58 2.93 35.43
N LEU A 443 3.36 1.64 35.71
CA LEU A 443 3.39 1.11 37.09
C LEU A 443 4.76 1.23 37.76
N ARG A 444 5.84 1.38 37.02
CA ARG A 444 7.20 1.59 37.57
C ARG A 444 7.58 3.06 37.66
N SER A 445 6.78 3.93 37.06
CA SER A 445 7.03 5.37 36.97
C SER A 445 6.54 6.12 38.21
N ARG A 446 6.84 7.42 38.24
CA ARG A 446 6.31 8.36 39.24
C ARG A 446 4.83 8.72 39.06
N PHE A 447 4.21 8.33 37.94
CA PHE A 447 2.79 8.61 37.67
C PHE A 447 1.87 7.64 38.39
N ALA A 448 2.33 6.40 38.62
CA ALA A 448 1.58 5.43 39.42
C ALA A 448 1.57 5.85 40.91
N ASN A 449 0.41 5.69 41.54
CA ASN A 449 0.28 5.84 42.99
C ASN A 449 1.23 4.86 43.72
N GLU A 450 1.87 5.28 44.80
CA GLU A 450 2.83 4.45 45.57
C GLU A 450 2.27 3.07 45.95
N LYS A 451 0.96 2.98 46.22
CA LYS A 451 0.26 1.71 46.51
C LYS A 451 0.39 0.69 45.37
N TYR A 452 0.41 1.16 44.12
CA TYR A 452 0.44 0.38 42.90
C TYR A 452 1.83 0.32 42.26
N GLN A 453 2.76 1.17 42.70
CA GLN A 453 4.05 1.34 42.06
C GLN A 453 4.91 0.07 42.22
N ILE A 454 5.29 -0.57 41.11
CA ILE A 454 6.08 -1.79 41.11
C ILE A 454 7.56 -1.45 41.24
N CYS A 455 8.19 -1.92 42.32
CA CYS A 455 9.64 -1.82 42.53
C CYS A 455 10.37 -3.08 42.04
N TYR A 456 9.72 -4.25 42.16
CA TYR A 456 10.28 -5.54 41.77
C TYR A 456 9.30 -6.29 40.88
N GLN A 457 9.71 -6.58 39.65
CA GLN A 457 8.89 -7.33 38.71
C GLN A 457 9.07 -8.84 38.94
N ILE A 458 7.96 -9.55 39.20
CA ILE A 458 7.95 -10.98 39.57
C ILE A 458 7.89 -11.86 38.32
N ILE A 459 7.14 -11.44 37.30
CA ILE A 459 7.06 -12.12 36.00
C ILE A 459 7.50 -11.18 34.89
N ARG A 460 8.11 -11.72 33.82
CA ARG A 460 8.26 -10.95 32.59
C ARG A 460 6.89 -10.54 32.06
N THR A 461 6.78 -9.30 31.57
CA THR A 461 5.58 -8.79 30.88
C THR A 461 5.17 -9.75 29.76
N GLY A 462 3.88 -10.12 29.71
CA GLY A 462 3.36 -11.12 28.76
C GLY A 462 3.69 -12.58 29.11
N GLY A 463 3.96 -12.88 30.38
CA GLY A 463 4.27 -14.23 30.88
C GLY A 463 3.06 -15.19 30.93
N ASN A 464 3.32 -16.47 31.26
CA ASN A 464 2.40 -17.62 31.11
C ASN A 464 1.11 -17.63 31.98
N PHE A 465 0.72 -16.55 32.65
CA PHE A 465 -0.54 -16.52 33.42
C PHE A 465 -1.68 -16.04 32.53
N ALA A 466 -2.71 -16.88 32.35
CA ALA A 466 -3.80 -16.62 31.39
C ALA A 466 -4.59 -15.33 31.64
N ASP A 467 -4.56 -14.81 32.87
CA ASP A 467 -5.40 -13.70 33.31
C ASP A 467 -4.60 -12.54 33.97
N VAL A 468 -3.26 -12.58 33.91
CA VAL A 468 -2.38 -11.53 34.48
C VAL A 468 -1.21 -11.26 33.53
N ASP A 469 -1.14 -10.03 33.01
CA ASP A 469 -0.11 -9.62 32.05
C ASP A 469 1.11 -9.00 32.77
N ILE A 470 0.89 -8.40 33.94
CA ILE A 470 1.91 -7.73 34.76
C ILE A 470 1.77 -8.18 36.21
N LEU A 471 2.87 -8.67 36.81
CA LEU A 471 2.91 -9.03 38.23
C LEU A 471 4.20 -8.52 38.86
N GLY A 472 4.07 -7.82 39.97
CA GLY A 472 5.20 -7.25 40.71
C GLY A 472 4.91 -7.03 42.19
N ALA A 473 5.91 -6.53 42.91
CA ALA A 473 5.79 -6.09 44.30
C ALA A 473 6.17 -4.61 44.43
N ASN A 474 5.43 -3.90 45.29
CA ASN A 474 5.74 -2.52 45.64
C ASN A 474 6.79 -2.43 46.77
N ASN A 475 7.13 -1.21 47.19
CA ASN A 475 8.09 -0.95 48.28
C ASN A 475 7.64 -1.48 49.67
N GLN A 476 6.36 -1.81 49.83
CA GLN A 476 5.76 -2.42 51.03
C GLN A 476 5.67 -3.96 50.91
N SER A 477 6.28 -4.56 49.88
CA SER A 477 6.20 -6.00 49.59
C SER A 477 4.78 -6.51 49.28
N ARG A 478 3.86 -5.62 48.89
CA ARG A 478 2.51 -5.99 48.47
C ARG A 478 2.51 -6.37 46.99
N ILE A 479 1.80 -7.44 46.66
CA ILE A 479 1.70 -8.00 45.32
C ILE A 479 0.70 -7.22 44.48
N VAL A 480 1.18 -6.61 43.41
CA VAL A 480 0.37 -5.87 42.42
C VAL A 480 0.21 -6.76 41.18
N ALA A 481 -1.03 -7.10 40.84
CA ALA A 481 -1.39 -7.82 39.62
C ALA A 481 -2.16 -6.91 38.69
N ALA A 482 -1.78 -6.86 37.42
CA ALA A 482 -2.50 -6.11 36.41
C ALA A 482 -2.77 -6.91 35.14
N GLN A 483 -3.91 -6.61 34.51
CA GLN A 483 -4.32 -7.11 33.22
C GLN A 483 -4.49 -5.93 32.24
N VAL A 484 -4.06 -6.11 31.00
CA VAL A 484 -4.07 -5.10 29.95
C VAL A 484 -5.01 -5.55 28.84
N SER A 485 -5.87 -4.65 28.38
CA SER A 485 -6.80 -4.97 27.29
C SER A 485 -7.08 -3.75 26.43
N ASN A 486 -6.48 -3.73 25.24
CA ASN A 486 -6.69 -2.72 24.21
C ASN A 486 -8.05 -2.90 23.50
N THR A 487 -9.15 -2.79 24.24
CA THR A 487 -10.53 -2.95 23.72
C THR A 487 -11.45 -1.87 24.28
N VAL A 488 -12.44 -1.52 23.47
CA VAL A 488 -13.56 -0.64 23.87
C VAL A 488 -14.81 -1.43 24.26
N ASP A 489 -14.79 -2.77 24.15
CA ASP A 489 -15.93 -3.62 24.53
C ASP A 489 -16.03 -3.76 26.07
N ILE A 490 -17.03 -3.09 26.61
CA ILE A 490 -17.37 -3.07 28.03
C ILE A 490 -17.60 -4.48 28.61
N ASN A 491 -18.27 -5.36 27.85
CA ASN A 491 -18.58 -6.70 28.33
C ASN A 491 -17.32 -7.55 28.44
N LEU A 492 -16.39 -7.36 27.50
CA LEU A 492 -15.10 -8.04 27.53
C LEU A 492 -14.23 -7.55 28.69
N VAL A 493 -14.19 -6.24 28.92
CA VAL A 493 -13.47 -5.64 30.07
C VAL A 493 -14.03 -6.15 31.38
N SER A 494 -15.36 -6.16 31.55
CA SER A 494 -16.01 -6.65 32.77
C SER A 494 -15.68 -8.12 33.06
N LYS A 495 -15.72 -8.98 32.02
CA LYS A 495 -15.31 -10.39 32.14
C LYS A 495 -13.85 -10.55 32.55
N LYS A 496 -12.94 -9.73 32.01
CA LYS A 496 -11.51 -9.75 32.38
C LYS A 496 -11.30 -9.32 33.83
N ILE A 497 -11.98 -8.24 34.26
CA ILE A 497 -12.00 -7.81 35.65
C ILE A 497 -12.45 -8.95 36.57
N ASP A 498 -13.53 -9.66 36.24
CA ASP A 498 -14.02 -10.77 37.05
C ASP A 498 -13.03 -11.94 37.15
N LYS A 499 -12.26 -12.21 36.09
CA LYS A 499 -11.18 -13.20 36.15
C LYS A 499 -10.01 -12.73 37.00
N LEU A 500 -9.59 -11.47 36.85
CA LEU A 500 -8.51 -10.88 37.64
C LEU A 500 -8.85 -10.88 39.15
N LYS A 501 -10.14 -10.74 39.52
CA LYS A 501 -10.60 -10.87 40.91
C LYS A 501 -10.24 -12.22 41.54
N SER A 502 -10.32 -13.30 40.76
CA SER A 502 -10.01 -14.66 41.24
C SER A 502 -8.50 -14.87 41.50
N PHE A 503 -7.66 -13.98 41.00
CA PHE A 503 -6.21 -14.04 41.21
C PHE A 503 -5.83 -13.58 42.61
N THR A 504 -4.91 -14.30 43.25
CA THR A 504 -4.43 -13.97 44.61
C THR A 504 -3.36 -12.87 44.54
N SER A 505 -3.75 -11.63 44.87
CA SER A 505 -2.86 -10.46 44.97
C SER A 505 -3.44 -9.42 45.93
N ASP A 506 -2.56 -8.56 46.48
CA ASP A 506 -2.93 -7.46 47.36
C ASP A 506 -3.59 -6.29 46.62
N GLU A 507 -3.15 -6.04 45.39
CA GLU A 507 -3.65 -4.97 44.53
C GLU A 507 -3.97 -5.52 43.14
N LYS A 508 -5.05 -5.02 42.53
CA LYS A 508 -5.55 -5.47 41.22
C LYS A 508 -5.86 -4.27 40.33
N ILE A 509 -5.31 -4.28 39.13
CA ILE A 509 -5.43 -3.18 38.18
C ILE A 509 -5.85 -3.72 36.81
N MET A 510 -6.87 -3.12 36.21
CA MET A 510 -7.25 -3.34 34.83
C MET A 510 -6.82 -2.12 34.01
N PHE A 511 -6.09 -2.32 32.93
CA PHE A 511 -5.86 -1.28 31.92
C PHE A 511 -6.79 -1.52 30.73
N SER A 512 -7.61 -0.54 30.36
CA SER A 512 -8.53 -0.67 29.22
C SER A 512 -8.76 0.63 28.45
N ASN A 513 -9.35 0.56 27.24
CA ASN A 513 -9.83 1.74 26.51
C ASN A 513 -11.28 2.11 26.86
N VAL A 514 -11.83 1.58 27.96
CA VAL A 514 -13.17 1.93 28.42
C VAL A 514 -13.07 3.06 29.42
N ASN A 515 -13.34 4.29 28.97
CA ASN A 515 -13.38 5.47 29.82
C ASN A 515 -14.82 5.72 30.29
N ARG A 516 -15.18 5.13 31.43
CA ARG A 516 -16.52 5.21 32.02
C ARG A 516 -16.45 5.31 33.55
N PRO A 517 -17.13 6.28 34.19
CA PRO A 517 -17.10 6.44 35.65
C PRO A 517 -17.55 5.20 36.43
N ASP A 518 -18.52 4.44 35.90
CA ASP A 518 -19.05 3.23 36.54
C ASP A 518 -18.10 2.03 36.52
N LEU A 519 -17.00 2.11 35.75
CA LEU A 519 -15.97 1.07 35.70
C LEU A 519 -14.64 1.52 36.31
N GLU A 520 -14.50 2.79 36.71
CA GLU A 520 -13.27 3.36 37.29
C GLU A 520 -12.78 2.53 38.49
N LYS A 521 -13.71 2.05 39.32
CA LYS A 521 -13.43 1.09 40.38
C LYS A 521 -14.56 0.07 40.49
N VAL A 522 -14.25 -1.18 40.20
CA VAL A 522 -15.18 -2.30 40.36
C VAL A 522 -14.65 -3.19 41.47
N ASP A 523 -15.32 -3.15 42.63
CA ASP A 523 -14.89 -3.81 43.86
C ASP A 523 -13.46 -3.35 44.28
N ASP A 524 -12.54 -4.30 44.45
CA ASP A 524 -11.12 -4.06 44.78
C ASP A 524 -10.21 -3.90 43.55
N CYS A 525 -10.78 -3.85 42.33
CA CYS A 525 -10.03 -3.67 41.09
C CYS A 525 -10.16 -2.23 40.57
N LEU A 526 -9.02 -1.57 40.34
CA LEU A 526 -8.96 -0.24 39.73
C LEU A 526 -8.88 -0.38 38.21
N ASN A 527 -9.76 0.28 37.45
CA ASN A 527 -9.64 0.37 36.01
C ASN A 527 -8.97 1.70 35.62
N ILE A 528 -7.83 1.61 34.93
CA ILE A 528 -7.08 2.76 34.42
C ILE A 528 -7.28 2.84 32.90
N PHE A 529 -7.67 4.01 32.43
CA PHE A 529 -7.80 4.25 31.00
C PHE A 529 -6.42 4.30 30.34
N ILE A 530 -6.20 3.47 29.33
CA ILE A 530 -4.93 3.37 28.59
C ILE A 530 -4.55 4.71 27.95
N GLY A 531 -5.54 5.51 27.54
CA GLY A 531 -5.28 6.86 27.03
C GLY A 531 -4.71 7.83 28.08
N ASP A 532 -5.03 7.66 29.36
CA ASP A 532 -4.46 8.49 30.43
C ASP A 532 -3.00 8.12 30.69
N VAL A 533 -2.68 6.82 30.70
CA VAL A 533 -1.29 6.32 30.75
C VAL A 533 -0.46 6.90 29.61
N TRP A 534 -1.02 6.90 28.40
CA TRP A 534 -0.38 7.51 27.24
C TRP A 534 -0.15 9.01 27.44
N ASN A 535 -1.16 9.75 27.90
CA ASN A 535 -1.07 11.20 28.09
C ASN A 535 -0.02 11.60 29.12
N ASP A 536 0.08 10.86 30.23
CA ASP A 536 1.11 11.04 31.26
C ASP A 536 2.52 10.94 30.66
N PHE A 537 2.76 9.88 29.89
CA PHE A 537 4.04 9.64 29.24
C PHE A 537 4.33 10.59 28.08
N TYR A 538 3.32 10.95 27.30
CA TYR A 538 3.46 11.85 26.16
C TYR A 538 3.84 13.27 26.60
N SER A 539 3.33 13.69 27.76
CA SER A 539 3.57 15.01 28.35
C SER A 539 4.94 15.14 29.02
N ASP A 540 5.64 14.02 29.25
CA ASP A 540 6.95 14.00 29.89
C ASP A 540 8.07 13.71 28.88
N SER A 541 9.11 14.55 28.86
CA SER A 541 10.20 14.45 27.88
C SER A 541 11.02 13.16 27.98
N TYR A 542 11.13 12.56 29.17
CA TYR A 542 11.86 11.32 29.37
C TYR A 542 11.04 10.13 28.86
N TYR A 543 9.77 10.02 29.24
CA TYR A 543 8.91 8.92 28.82
C TYR A 543 8.43 9.04 27.36
N LYS A 544 8.39 10.24 26.80
CA LYS A 544 8.08 10.45 25.38
C LYS A 544 9.04 9.71 24.45
N VAL A 545 10.34 9.66 24.77
CA VAL A 545 11.35 8.89 24.02
C VAL A 545 11.07 7.39 24.09
N MET A 546 10.52 6.91 25.21
CA MET A 546 10.08 5.51 25.34
C MET A 546 8.88 5.24 24.44
N LEU A 547 7.87 6.13 24.43
CA LEU A 547 6.72 6.00 23.53
C LEU A 547 7.15 5.96 22.06
N GLU A 548 8.10 6.79 21.64
CA GLU A 548 8.63 6.79 20.27
C GLU A 548 9.21 5.41 19.88
N ARG A 549 9.83 4.72 20.83
CA ARG A 549 10.34 3.35 20.62
C ARG A 549 9.25 2.29 20.61
N LEU A 550 8.20 2.47 21.42
CA LEU A 550 7.09 1.50 21.54
C LEU A 550 6.10 1.59 20.37
N VAL A 551 5.78 2.79 19.90
CA VAL A 551 4.95 2.99 18.69
C VAL A 551 5.64 2.40 17.46
N ALA A 552 6.96 2.42 17.45
CA ALA A 552 7.75 1.83 16.39
C ALA A 552 8.05 0.32 16.62
N GLN A 553 7.36 -0.44 17.49
CA GLN A 553 7.58 -1.90 17.67
C GLN A 553 6.71 -2.79 16.79
#